data_AF-A0A6A6ZMA9-F1
#
_entry.id   AF-A0A6A6ZMA9-F1
#
_cell.length_a   1.000
_cell.length_b   1.000
_cell.length_c   1.000
_cell.angle_alpha   90.00
_cell.angle_beta   90.00
_cell.angle_gamma   90.00
#
_symmetry.space_group_name_H-M   'P 1'
#
loop_
_entity.id
_entity.type
_entity.pdbx_description
1 polymer ?
#
loop_
_entity_poly.entity_id
_entity_poly.type
_entity_poly.pdbx_seq_one_letter_code
_entity_poly.pdbx_strand_id
1 'polypeptide(L)'
;MAELFGILLTICGMVVFLVRIEQAAEGHWNVTPIVGAGIAAAGNQIVTTVLITYTVDCYPDEAGSIGVFVTFVRQTWGFVGPFWFPDMFESVGLANSAGIVVALLVAVSLILVAITHWRGHKMRGEMSGCM
;
A
#
# COMPACT_ATOMS: atom_id res chain seq x y z
N MET A 1 -0.45 6.95 -14.14
CA MET A 1 0.90 7.48 -13.83
C MET A 1 1.06 7.87 -12.36
N ALA A 2 0.10 8.59 -11.75
CA ALA A 2 0.19 8.96 -10.33
C ALA A 2 0.26 7.75 -9.36
N GLU A 3 -0.40 6.64 -9.71
CA GLU A 3 -0.42 5.44 -8.87
C GLU A 3 0.96 4.75 -8.78
N LEU A 4 1.70 4.64 -9.89
CA LEU A 4 3.05 4.09 -9.88
C LEU A 4 4.00 4.91 -9.01
N PHE A 5 3.88 6.23 -9.07
CA PHE A 5 4.65 7.14 -8.24
C PHE A 5 4.35 6.93 -6.75
N GLY A 6 3.06 6.81 -6.40
CA GLY A 6 2.64 6.50 -5.03
C GLY A 6 3.16 5.15 -4.53
N ILE A 7 3.09 4.10 -5.35
CA ILE A 7 3.61 2.76 -5.01
C ILE A 7 5.12 2.79 -4.77
N LEU A 8 5.88 3.45 -5.64
CA LEU A 8 7.33 3.59 -5.48
C LEU A 8 7.69 4.37 -4.22
N LEU A 9 6.93 5.43 -3.91
CA LEU A 9 7.14 6.23 -2.69
C LEU A 9 6.86 5.40 -1.43
N THR A 10 5.81 4.58 -1.44
CA THR A 10 5.48 3.66 -0.34
C THR A 10 6.59 2.63 -0.11
N ILE A 11 7.11 2.03 -1.18
CA ILE A 11 8.20 1.05 -1.12
C ILE A 11 9.47 1.70 -0.55
N CYS A 12 9.89 2.85 -1.08
CA CYS A 12 11.04 3.57 -0.57
C CYS A 12 10.89 3.97 0.91
N GLY A 13 9.73 4.49 1.30
CA GLY A 13 9.44 4.87 2.68
C GLY A 13 9.51 3.68 3.64
N MET A 14 8.97 2.54 3.25
CA MET A 14 9.01 1.32 4.07
C MET A 14 10.42 0.76 4.22
N VAL A 15 11.22 0.75 3.16
CA VAL A 15 12.62 0.33 3.25
C VAL A 15 13.39 1.25 4.21
N VAL A 16 13.20 2.57 4.13
CA VAL A 16 13.84 3.52 5.05
C VAL A 16 13.36 3.32 6.49
N PHE A 17 12.06 3.14 6.72
CA PHE A 17 11.52 2.89 8.07
C PHE A 17 12.20 1.70 8.72
N LEU A 18 12.27 0.59 7.99
CA LEU A 18 12.69 -0.69 8.53
C LEU A 18 14.21 -0.78 8.74
N VAL A 19 15.02 -0.28 7.79
CA VAL A 19 16.48 -0.23 7.93
C VAL A 19 16.88 0.69 9.10
N ARG A 20 16.19 1.81 9.29
CA ARG A 20 16.50 2.75 10.37
C ARG A 20 16.02 2.26 11.74
N ILE A 21 14.97 1.44 11.79
CA ILE A 21 14.54 0.74 13.01
C ILE A 21 15.57 -0.30 13.45
N GLU A 22 16.13 -1.08 12.51
CA GLU A 22 17.18 -2.06 12.84
C GLU A 22 18.47 -1.39 13.36
N GLN A 23 18.83 -0.24 12.78
CA GLN A 23 20.00 0.53 13.20
C GLN A 23 19.82 1.31 14.51
N ALA A 24 18.60 1.36 15.06
CA ALA A 24 18.34 2.04 16.32
C ALA A 24 18.76 1.12 17.48
N ALA A 25 19.92 1.40 18.06
CA ALA A 25 20.39 0.68 19.25
C ALA A 25 19.42 0.90 20.43
N GLU A 26 19.17 -0.16 21.21
CA GLU A 26 18.33 -0.09 22.41
C GLU A 26 18.81 1.04 23.34
N GLY A 27 17.92 1.97 23.67
CA GLY A 27 18.22 3.14 24.50
C GLY A 27 18.66 4.40 23.75
N HIS A 28 18.96 4.32 22.44
CA HIS A 28 19.32 5.46 21.59
C HIS A 28 18.39 5.56 20.36
N TRP A 29 17.18 6.06 20.61
CA TRP A 29 16.16 6.24 19.58
C TRP A 29 16.46 7.46 18.69
N ASN A 30 16.49 7.25 17.37
CA ASN A 30 16.63 8.31 16.37
C ASN A 30 15.28 8.57 15.69
N VAL A 31 15.01 9.80 15.25
CA VAL A 31 13.77 10.22 14.55
C VAL A 31 13.67 9.65 13.13
N THR A 32 14.80 9.23 12.56
CA THR A 32 14.89 8.76 11.16
C THR A 32 13.98 7.61 10.73
N PRO A 33 13.58 6.63 11.57
CA PRO A 33 12.55 5.67 11.18
C PRO A 33 11.21 6.34 10.95
N ILE A 34 10.79 7.25 11.84
CA ILE A 34 9.50 7.95 11.75
C ILE A 34 9.38 8.72 10.42
N VAL A 35 10.49 9.26 9.92
CA VAL A 35 10.54 9.90 8.60
C VAL A 35 10.23 8.89 7.49
N GLY A 36 10.81 7.69 7.54
CA GLY A 36 10.49 6.60 6.62
C GLY A 36 9.01 6.19 6.68
N ALA A 37 8.45 6.06 7.88
CA ALA A 37 7.03 5.76 8.06
C ALA A 37 6.13 6.86 7.48
N GLY A 38 6.52 8.13 7.64
CA GLY A 38 5.81 9.28 7.04
C GLY A 38 5.83 9.25 5.51
N ILE A 39 6.97 8.95 4.91
CA ILE A 39 7.09 8.78 3.44
C ILE A 39 6.21 7.62 2.97
N ALA A 40 6.23 6.49 3.69
CA ALA A 40 5.42 5.33 3.36
C ALA A 40 3.93 5.64 3.40
N ALA A 41 3.48 6.33 4.46
CA ALA A 41 2.10 6.75 4.65
C ALA A 41 1.65 7.74 3.56
N ALA A 42 2.50 8.70 3.20
CA ALA A 42 2.21 9.66 2.13
C ALA A 42 2.01 8.95 0.78
N GLY A 43 2.89 8.01 0.43
CA GLY A 43 2.75 7.20 -0.79
C GLY A 43 1.45 6.41 -0.80
N ASN A 44 1.12 5.76 0.33
CA ASN A 44 -0.08 4.94 0.45
C ASN A 44 -1.37 5.78 0.33
N GLN A 45 -1.34 7.00 0.86
CA GLN A 45 -2.45 7.93 0.78
C GLN A 45 -2.67 8.43 -0.66
N ILE A 46 -1.60 8.69 -1.42
CA ILE A 46 -1.69 9.06 -2.83
C ILE A 46 -2.37 7.95 -3.64
N VAL A 47 -1.89 6.71 -3.50
CA VAL A 47 -2.46 5.54 -4.23
C VAL A 47 -3.94 5.36 -3.89
N THR A 48 -4.27 5.37 -2.60
CA THR A 48 -5.65 5.21 -2.13
C THR A 48 -6.56 6.29 -2.72
N THR A 49 -6.11 7.55 -2.72
CA THR A 49 -6.92 8.67 -3.19
C THR A 49 -7.23 8.52 -4.67
N VAL A 50 -6.21 8.28 -5.51
CA VAL A 50 -6.39 8.14 -6.96
C VAL A 50 -7.32 6.97 -7.32
N LEU A 51 -7.18 5.83 -6.64
CA LEU A 51 -8.04 4.67 -6.86
C LEU A 51 -9.50 4.92 -6.46
N ILE A 52 -9.73 5.56 -5.31
CA ILE A 52 -11.10 5.88 -4.87
C ILE A 52 -11.74 6.88 -5.82
N THR A 53 -11.04 7.97 -6.19
CA THR A 53 -11.58 8.96 -7.13
C THR A 53 -11.89 8.32 -8.47
N TYR A 54 -11.00 7.48 -8.99
CA TYR A 54 -11.26 6.74 -10.24
C TYR A 54 -12.50 5.85 -10.15
N THR A 55 -12.69 5.15 -9.03
CA THR A 55 -13.85 4.26 -8.84
C THR A 55 -15.15 5.06 -8.74
N VAL A 56 -15.12 6.20 -8.03
CA VAL A 56 -16.27 7.12 -7.93
C VAL A 56 -16.62 7.73 -9.29
N ASP A 57 -15.61 8.12 -10.08
CA ASP A 57 -15.81 8.68 -11.42
C ASP A 57 -16.40 7.64 -12.39
N CYS A 58 -16.04 6.37 -12.25
CA CYS A 58 -16.58 5.28 -13.08
C CYS A 58 -17.99 4.83 -12.67
N TYR A 59 -18.35 4.98 -11.39
CA TYR A 59 -19.62 4.54 -10.81
C TYR A 59 -20.24 5.63 -9.92
N PRO A 60 -20.68 6.76 -10.52
CA PRO A 60 -21.15 7.92 -9.76
C PRO A 60 -22.41 7.64 -8.94
N ASP A 61 -23.30 6.78 -9.45
CA ASP A 61 -24.55 6.41 -8.76
C ASP A 61 -24.31 5.63 -7.46
N GLU A 62 -23.16 4.96 -7.33
CA GLU A 62 -22.79 4.13 -6.18
C GLU A 62 -21.64 4.71 -5.34
N ALA A 63 -21.30 5.99 -5.55
CA ALA A 63 -20.18 6.65 -4.89
C ALA A 63 -20.20 6.54 -3.35
N GLY A 64 -21.39 6.65 -2.75
CA GLY A 64 -21.57 6.50 -1.30
C GLY A 64 -21.23 5.08 -0.81
N SER A 65 -21.70 4.05 -1.52
CA SER A 65 -21.43 2.64 -1.20
C SER A 65 -19.95 2.29 -1.34
N ILE A 66 -19.27 2.83 -2.37
CA ILE A 66 -17.84 2.64 -2.59
C ILE A 66 -17.03 3.17 -1.41
N GLY A 67 -17.33 4.38 -0.94
CA GLY A 67 -16.64 4.98 0.21
C GLY A 67 -16.79 4.15 1.49
N VAL A 68 -17.99 3.63 1.75
CA VAL A 68 -18.27 2.76 2.90
C VAL A 68 -17.50 1.45 2.77
N PHE A 69 -17.54 0.79 1.61
CA PHE A 69 -16.83 -0.46 1.37
C PHE A 69 -15.31 -0.33 1.57
N VAL A 70 -14.72 0.71 0.99
CA VAL A 70 -13.28 0.97 1.15
C VAL A 70 -12.91 1.22 2.60
N THR A 71 -13.75 1.94 3.35
CA THR A 71 -13.55 2.18 4.78
C THR A 71 -13.66 0.88 5.57
N PHE A 72 -14.64 0.04 5.28
CA PHE A 72 -14.82 -1.26 5.92
C PHE A 72 -13.59 -2.18 5.75
N VAL A 73 -13.09 -2.31 4.51
CA VAL A 73 -11.88 -3.10 4.23
C VAL A 73 -10.67 -2.54 4.99
N ARG A 74 -10.51 -1.22 5.00
CA ARG A 74 -9.42 -0.54 5.72
C ARG A 74 -9.45 -0.83 7.22
N GLN A 75 -10.62 -0.72 7.85
CA GLN A 75 -10.75 -0.98 9.29
C GLN A 75 -10.56 -2.46 9.62
N THR A 76 -11.00 -3.36 8.75
CA THR A 76 -10.77 -4.80 8.92
C THR A 76 -9.28 -5.12 8.93
N TRP A 77 -8.52 -4.61 7.96
CA TRP A 77 -7.07 -4.79 7.93
C TRP A 77 -6.34 -4.06 9.07
N GLY A 78 -6.81 -2.85 9.42
CA GLY A 78 -6.29 -2.11 10.58
C GLY A 78 -6.51 -2.85 11.90
N PHE A 79 -7.61 -3.59 12.03
CA PHE A 79 -7.90 -4.43 13.18
C PHE A 79 -7.03 -5.69 13.20
N VAL A 80 -6.86 -6.38 12.07
CA VAL A 80 -6.07 -7.63 11.99
C VAL A 80 -4.58 -7.38 12.24
N GLY A 81 -4.04 -6.26 11.78
CA GLY A 81 -2.59 -5.96 11.82
C GLY A 81 -1.96 -6.20 13.21
N PRO A 82 -2.43 -5.52 14.27
CA PRO A 82 -1.85 -5.65 15.62
C PRO A 82 -1.90 -7.06 16.23
N PHE A 83 -2.76 -7.96 15.77
CA PHE A 83 -2.80 -9.33 16.27
C PHE A 83 -1.74 -10.23 15.65
N TRP A 84 -1.28 -9.88 14.44
CA TRP A 84 -0.30 -10.69 13.72
C TRP A 84 1.13 -10.13 13.83
N PHE A 85 1.29 -8.81 13.97
CA PHE A 85 2.61 -8.19 14.06
C PHE A 85 3.46 -8.65 15.27
N PRO A 86 2.94 -8.78 16.51
CA PRO A 86 3.73 -9.21 17.66
C PRO A 86 4.32 -10.61 17.48
N ASP A 87 3.49 -11.59 17.11
CA ASP A 87 3.92 -12.99 16.86
C ASP A 87 4.95 -13.06 15.71
N MET A 88 4.80 -12.22 14.69
CA MET A 88 5.79 -12.09 13.61
C MET A 88 7.12 -11.54 14.13
N PHE A 89 7.10 -10.53 15.01
CA PHE A 89 8.34 -9.96 15.56
C PHE A 89 9.06 -10.95 16.50
N GLU A 90 8.32 -11.72 17.29
CA GLU A 90 8.89 -12.74 18.18
C GLU A 90 9.49 -13.93 17.42
N SER A 91 8.86 -14.37 16.33
CA SER A 91 9.30 -15.56 15.60
C SER A 91 10.46 -15.33 14.62
N VAL A 92 10.50 -14.17 13.94
CA VAL A 92 11.46 -13.91 12.86
C VAL A 92 12.51 -12.85 13.23
N GLY A 93 12.26 -12.06 14.27
CA GLY A 93 13.08 -10.92 14.67
C GLY A 93 12.78 -9.65 13.85
N LEU A 94 13.04 -8.49 14.46
CA LEU A 94 12.67 -7.18 13.92
C LEU A 94 13.25 -6.92 12.51
N ALA A 95 14.53 -7.27 12.30
CA ALA A 95 15.24 -7.09 11.03
C ALA A 95 14.75 -7.98 9.89
N ASN A 96 14.35 -9.23 10.17
CA ASN A 96 13.85 -10.13 9.12
C ASN A 96 12.36 -9.89 8.84
N SER A 97 11.59 -9.51 9.86
CA SER A 97 10.18 -9.14 9.73
C SER A 97 9.97 -7.96 8.79
N ALA A 98 10.92 -7.02 8.78
CA ALA A 98 11.02 -5.94 7.81
C ALA A 98 11.03 -6.44 6.36
N GLY A 99 11.90 -7.41 6.06
CA GLY A 99 12.00 -8.03 4.74
C GLY A 99 10.69 -8.68 4.32
N ILE A 100 9.98 -9.33 5.26
CA ILE A 100 8.67 -9.96 5.01
C ILE A 100 7.61 -8.89 4.70
N VAL A 101 7.54 -7.80 5.46
CA VAL A 101 6.58 -6.71 5.24
C VAL A 101 6.83 -6.03 3.89
N VAL A 102 8.09 -5.75 3.55
CA VAL A 102 8.46 -5.18 2.24
C VAL A 102 8.14 -6.16 1.12
N ALA A 103 8.47 -7.44 1.27
CA ALA A 103 8.19 -8.46 0.25
C ALA A 103 6.69 -8.61 0.01
N LEU A 104 5.86 -8.61 1.06
CA LEU A 104 4.40 -8.64 0.94
C LEU A 104 3.87 -7.40 0.25
N LEU A 105 4.32 -6.21 0.65
CA LEU A 105 3.91 -4.96 0.01
C LEU A 105 4.28 -4.92 -1.47
N VAL A 106 5.50 -5.32 -1.81
CA VAL A 106 5.98 -5.36 -3.20
C VAL A 106 5.21 -6.41 -4.00
N ALA A 107 5.03 -7.63 -3.48
CA ALA A 107 4.33 -8.70 -4.16
C ALA A 107 2.87 -8.30 -4.45
N VAL A 108 2.14 -7.84 -3.44
CA VAL A 108 0.73 -7.42 -3.59
C VAL A 108 0.62 -6.24 -4.55
N SER A 109 1.52 -5.24 -4.45
CA SER A 109 1.48 -4.06 -5.31
C SER A 109 1.79 -4.40 -6.77
N LEU A 110 2.80 -5.24 -7.02
CA LEU A 110 3.15 -5.69 -8.38
C LEU A 110 2.04 -6.53 -9.00
N ILE A 111 1.39 -7.39 -8.21
CA ILE A 111 0.25 -8.19 -8.67
C ILE A 111 -0.91 -7.28 -9.08
N LEU A 112 -1.26 -6.29 -8.25
CA LEU A 112 -2.35 -5.35 -8.57
C LEU A 112 -2.05 -4.51 -9.82
N VAL A 113 -0.81 -4.02 -9.97
CA VAL A 113 -0.38 -3.29 -11.17
C VAL A 113 -0.41 -4.20 -12.42
N ALA A 114 0.03 -5.44 -12.30
CA ALA A 114 -0.01 -6.40 -13.40
C ALA A 114 -1.46 -6.70 -13.83
N ILE A 115 -2.36 -6.95 -12.87
CA ILE A 115 -3.78 -7.22 -13.14
C ILE A 115 -4.45 -6.02 -13.82
N THR A 116 -4.21 -4.80 -13.33
CA THR A 116 -4.79 -3.58 -13.90
C THR A 116 -4.24 -3.29 -15.30
N HIS A 117 -2.94 -3.46 -15.54
CA HIS A 117 -2.37 -3.33 -16.88
C HIS A 117 -2.90 -4.38 -17.86
N TRP A 118 -3.07 -5.64 -17.42
CA TRP A 118 -3.63 -6.70 -18.27
C TRP A 118 -5.11 -6.48 -18.60
N ARG A 119 -5.93 -6.06 -17.62
CA ARG A 119 -7.36 -5.74 -17.88
C ARG A 119 -7.53 -4.47 -18.70
N GLY A 120 -6.69 -3.46 -18.49
CA GLY A 120 -6.67 -2.24 -19.31
C GLY A 120 -6.32 -2.53 -20.78
N HIS A 121 -5.44 -3.49 -21.05
CA HIS A 121 -5.16 -3.93 -22.42
C HIS A 121 -6.37 -4.63 -23.07
N LYS A 122 -7.15 -5.38 -22.29
CA LYS A 122 -8.35 -6.07 -22.79
C LYS A 122 -9.50 -5.11 -23.12
N MET A 123 -9.71 -4.08 -22.31
CA MET A 123 -10.80 -3.11 -22.48
C MET A 123 -10.54 -2.07 -23.60
N ARG A 124 -9.27 -1.83 -23.97
CA ARG A 124 -8.91 -0.97 -25.11
C ARG A 124 -9.29 -1.55 -26.48
N GLY A 125 -9.56 -2.86 -26.57
CA GLY A 125 -10.02 -3.49 -27.81
C GLY A 125 -11.50 -3.27 -28.11
N GLU A 126 -12.34 -3.03 -27.09
CA GLU A 126 -13.80 -2.92 -27.26
C GLU A 126 -14.26 -1.52 -27.67
N MET A 127 -13.48 -0.48 -27.36
CA MET A 127 -13.82 0.92 -27.73
C MET A 127 -13.61 1.24 -29.22
N SER A 128 -13.04 0.33 -30.02
CA SER A 128 -12.86 0.55 -31.47
C SER A 128 -14.03 0.03 -32.32
N GLY A 129 -15.06 -0.57 -31.72
CA GLY A 129 -16.25 -1.07 -32.41
C GLY A 129 -17.51 -0.19 -32.25
N CYS A 130 -17.42 0.92 -31.52
CA CYS A 130 -18.51 1.87 -31.31
C CYS A 130 -18.08 3.31 -31.63
N MET A 131 -17.42 3.49 -32.77
CA MET A 131 -17.26 4.77 -33.48
C MET A 131 -17.66 4.57 -34.94
#